data_AF-A0A7V3NC95-F1
#
_entry.id   AF-A0A7V3NC95-F1
#
_cell.length_a   1.000
_cell.length_b   1.000
_cell.length_c   1.000
_cell.angle_alpha   90.00
_cell.angle_beta   90.00
_cell.angle_gamma   90.00
#
_symmetry.space_group_name_H-M   'P 1'
#
loop_
_entity.id
_entity.type
_entity.pdbx_description
1 polymer ?
#
loop_
_entity_poly.entity_id
_entity_poly.type
_entity_poly.pdbx_seq_one_letter_code
_entity_poly.pdbx_strand_id
1 'polypeptide(L)'
;MTYGGGLLEDILHAVDPPGENPRGGQVVRCVMEAPWPIVGYYGLPDGQPIGSLAALRSLLDHGQAAQLTGDHRKRLVGQFRRAAEALMAQKAQAAHWRRKAHMASLKEQMRQLLLQAAYVELALAASRDLFDDEKMPLDFSERVYERLKRYKYPLAGALKLLGDSLPCPRPDDLAYQRIKAFSREALDRHFAALCTRLGQRLHQLVAAQQEDEHAGLGPPPGAQTPALSTFSACPAEAPCPSATT
;
A
#
# COMPACT_ATOMS: atom_id res chain seq x y z
N MET A 1 12.30 -13.87 -8.50
CA MET A 1 12.09 -14.62 -9.75
C MET A 1 10.87 -14.04 -10.43
N THR A 2 11.07 -13.20 -11.42
CA THR A 2 10.02 -12.81 -12.37
C THR A 2 9.95 -13.92 -13.40
N TYR A 3 8.75 -14.45 -13.67
CA TYR A 3 8.52 -15.32 -14.83
C TYR A 3 8.58 -14.47 -16.10
N GLY A 4 9.75 -13.91 -16.41
CA GLY A 4 9.95 -12.84 -17.41
C GLY A 4 10.19 -13.34 -18.82
N GLY A 5 9.80 -14.57 -19.14
CA GLY A 5 10.12 -15.23 -20.41
C GLY A 5 8.94 -15.45 -21.35
N GLY A 6 7.75 -14.88 -21.11
CA GLY A 6 6.57 -15.15 -21.94
C GLY A 6 5.98 -16.56 -21.78
N LEU A 7 6.64 -17.44 -21.03
CA LEU A 7 6.22 -18.83 -20.85
C LEU A 7 4.81 -18.97 -20.27
N LEU A 8 4.40 -18.04 -19.39
CA LEU A 8 3.05 -18.07 -18.83
C LEU A 8 2.02 -17.75 -19.92
N GLU A 9 2.29 -16.75 -20.75
CA GLU A 9 1.47 -16.38 -21.89
C GLU A 9 1.38 -17.52 -22.91
N ASP A 10 2.50 -18.20 -23.19
CA ASP A 10 2.53 -19.37 -24.07
C ASP A 10 1.68 -20.52 -23.50
N ILE A 11 1.81 -20.80 -22.20
CA ILE A 11 0.99 -21.82 -21.52
C ILE A 11 -0.49 -21.42 -21.57
N LEU A 12 -0.83 -20.16 -21.30
CA LEU A 12 -2.21 -19.69 -21.32
C LEU A 12 -2.80 -19.70 -22.73
N HIS A 13 -1.99 -19.44 -23.76
CA HIS A 13 -2.41 -19.56 -25.16
C HIS A 13 -2.59 -21.02 -25.61
N ALA A 14 -1.87 -21.96 -25.01
CA ALA A 14 -2.03 -23.38 -25.28
C ALA A 14 -3.29 -23.99 -24.65
N VAL A 15 -3.91 -23.31 -23.67
CA VAL A 15 -5.17 -23.77 -23.07
C VAL A 15 -6.34 -23.10 -23.78
N ASP A 16 -7.22 -23.91 -24.35
CA ASP A 16 -8.43 -23.41 -25.01
C ASP A 16 -9.27 -22.54 -24.04
N PRO A 17 -9.79 -21.40 -24.52
CA PRO A 17 -10.66 -20.58 -23.71
C PRO A 17 -11.88 -21.43 -23.33
N PRO A 18 -12.26 -21.40 -22.05
CA PRO A 18 -13.23 -22.36 -21.58
C PRO A 18 -14.61 -22.03 -22.21
N GLY A 19 -15.27 -23.06 -22.73
CA GLY A 19 -16.45 -22.88 -23.58
C GLY A 19 -17.67 -22.33 -22.84
N GLU A 20 -18.41 -21.42 -23.47
CA GLU A 20 -19.68 -20.93 -22.94
C GLU A 20 -20.75 -22.01 -23.10
N ASN A 21 -21.10 -22.70 -22.01
CA ASN A 21 -22.21 -23.64 -22.02
C ASN A 21 -23.45 -23.02 -21.34
N PRO A 22 -24.45 -22.54 -22.11
CA PRO A 22 -25.65 -21.96 -21.53
C PRO A 22 -26.54 -23.00 -20.83
N ARG A 23 -26.33 -24.30 -21.06
CA ARG A 23 -27.13 -25.38 -20.48
C ARG A 23 -26.68 -25.81 -19.07
N GLY A 24 -25.57 -25.27 -18.56
CA GLY A 24 -25.04 -25.58 -17.24
C GLY A 24 -23.69 -26.31 -17.27
N GLY A 25 -23.22 -26.70 -16.09
CA GLY A 25 -21.92 -27.31 -15.88
C GLY A 25 -21.72 -27.68 -14.42
N GLN A 26 -20.50 -28.00 -14.03
CA GLN A 26 -20.14 -28.24 -12.63
C GLN A 26 -19.75 -26.93 -11.91
N VAL A 27 -19.21 -25.95 -12.65
CA VAL A 27 -18.63 -24.72 -12.12
C VAL A 27 -19.20 -23.49 -12.83
N VAL A 28 -19.56 -22.47 -12.06
CA VAL A 28 -19.91 -21.14 -12.58
C VAL A 28 -18.76 -20.18 -12.28
N ARG A 29 -18.36 -19.38 -13.25
CA ARG A 29 -17.43 -18.26 -13.04
C ARG A 29 -18.20 -16.96 -13.12
N CYS A 30 -17.97 -16.12 -12.15
CA CYS A 30 -18.45 -14.75 -12.17
C CYS A 30 -17.25 -13.84 -12.42
N VAL A 31 -17.43 -12.82 -13.26
CA VAL A 31 -16.37 -11.90 -13.65
C VAL A 31 -16.85 -10.47 -13.52
N MET A 32 -15.98 -9.61 -13.01
CA MET A 32 -16.18 -8.17 -13.00
C MET A 32 -14.89 -7.54 -13.51
N GLU A 33 -14.94 -6.87 -14.65
CA GLU A 33 -13.74 -6.37 -15.36
C GLU A 33 -13.17 -5.08 -14.75
N ALA A 34 -14.02 -4.25 -14.15
CA ALA A 34 -13.63 -2.95 -13.62
C ALA A 34 -14.03 -2.77 -12.15
N PRO A 35 -13.32 -1.91 -11.39
CA PRO A 35 -12.12 -1.14 -11.78
C PRO A 35 -10.86 -2.00 -11.98
N TRP A 36 -10.89 -3.27 -11.56
CA TRP A 36 -9.90 -4.29 -11.87
C TRP A 36 -10.60 -5.64 -12.03
N PRO A 37 -10.04 -6.58 -12.81
CA PRO A 37 -10.64 -7.88 -13.02
C PRO A 37 -10.72 -8.67 -11.72
N ILE A 38 -11.93 -9.00 -11.28
CA ILE A 38 -12.22 -9.92 -10.18
C ILE A 38 -12.94 -11.13 -10.75
N VAL A 39 -12.46 -12.31 -10.38
CA VAL A 39 -13.04 -13.58 -10.80
C VAL A 39 -13.40 -14.39 -9.56
N GLY A 40 -14.62 -14.95 -9.55
CA GLY A 40 -15.07 -15.88 -8.52
C GLY A 40 -15.56 -17.18 -9.16
N TYR A 41 -15.20 -18.32 -8.58
CA TYR A 41 -15.67 -19.63 -9.02
C TYR A 41 -16.64 -20.20 -7.99
N TYR A 42 -17.72 -20.81 -8.47
CA TYR A 42 -18.78 -21.36 -7.64
C TYR A 42 -19.13 -22.77 -8.10
N GLY A 43 -19.22 -23.70 -7.16
CA GLY A 43 -19.64 -25.08 -7.44
C GLY A 43 -21.16 -25.19 -7.52
N LEU A 44 -21.67 -26.02 -8.43
CA LEU A 44 -23.08 -26.39 -8.50
C LEU A 44 -23.32 -27.77 -7.84
N PRO A 45 -24.54 -28.04 -7.34
CA PRO A 45 -25.75 -27.20 -7.37
C PRO A 45 -25.84 -26.14 -6.25
N ASP A 46 -25.00 -26.26 -5.22
CA ASP A 46 -25.15 -25.49 -3.97
C ASP A 46 -24.80 -24.00 -4.12
N GLY A 47 -24.02 -23.66 -5.15
CA GLY A 47 -23.52 -22.31 -5.38
C GLY A 47 -22.48 -21.87 -4.35
N GLN A 48 -21.75 -22.81 -3.77
CA GLN A 48 -20.70 -22.51 -2.79
C GLN A 48 -19.45 -21.94 -3.48
N PRO A 49 -18.80 -20.91 -2.91
CA PRO A 49 -17.57 -20.36 -3.47
C PRO A 49 -16.43 -21.37 -3.38
N ILE A 50 -15.69 -21.54 -4.47
CA ILE A 50 -14.53 -22.42 -4.56
C ILE A 50 -13.28 -21.61 -4.18
N GLY A 51 -12.80 -21.80 -2.95
CA GLY A 51 -11.67 -21.04 -2.40
C GLY A 51 -10.27 -21.58 -2.70
N SER A 52 -10.15 -22.76 -3.33
CA SER A 52 -8.85 -23.39 -3.61
C SER A 52 -8.85 -24.22 -4.89
N LEU A 53 -7.67 -24.39 -5.49
CA LEU A 53 -7.48 -25.24 -6.68
C LEU A 53 -7.77 -26.72 -6.39
N ALA A 54 -7.47 -27.20 -5.18
CA ALA A 54 -7.79 -28.57 -4.77
C ALA A 54 -9.30 -28.80 -4.73
N ALA A 55 -10.07 -27.83 -4.20
CA ALA A 55 -11.53 -27.90 -4.21
C ALA A 55 -12.08 -27.83 -5.63
N LEU A 56 -11.52 -26.97 -6.49
CA LEU A 56 -11.90 -26.91 -7.90
C LEU A 56 -11.66 -28.25 -8.61
N ARG A 57 -10.46 -28.81 -8.45
CA ARG A 57 -10.09 -30.11 -9.05
C ARG A 57 -10.98 -31.24 -8.55
N SER A 58 -11.19 -31.34 -7.24
CA SER A 58 -12.09 -32.35 -6.68
C SER A 58 -13.51 -32.22 -7.23
N LEU A 59 -13.99 -31.00 -7.44
CA LEU A 59 -15.31 -30.74 -8.00
C LEU A 59 -15.37 -31.07 -9.50
N LEU A 60 -14.29 -30.85 -10.25
CA LEU A 60 -14.21 -31.25 -11.66
C LEU A 60 -14.11 -32.77 -11.83
N ASP A 61 -13.32 -33.44 -10.98
CA ASP A 61 -13.08 -34.88 -11.04
C ASP A 61 -14.29 -35.69 -10.55
N HIS A 62 -15.07 -35.17 -9.60
CA HIS A 62 -16.13 -35.94 -8.90
C HIS A 62 -17.51 -35.27 -8.92
N GLY A 63 -17.61 -34.02 -9.37
CA GLY A 63 -18.86 -33.28 -9.36
C GLY A 63 -19.84 -33.74 -10.44
N GLN A 64 -21.12 -33.56 -10.16
CA GLN A 64 -22.17 -33.80 -11.14
C GLN A 64 -22.54 -32.49 -11.83
N ALA A 65 -22.59 -32.50 -13.16
CA ALA A 65 -23.06 -31.34 -13.91
C ALA A 65 -24.53 -31.07 -13.57
N ALA A 66 -24.85 -29.81 -13.26
CA ALA A 66 -26.21 -29.39 -12.94
C ALA A 66 -26.65 -28.26 -13.86
N GLN A 67 -27.95 -28.20 -14.14
CA GLN A 67 -28.53 -27.09 -14.89
C GLN A 67 -28.54 -25.82 -14.04
N LEU A 68 -28.08 -24.71 -14.64
CA LEU A 68 -28.11 -23.42 -13.97
C LEU A 68 -29.47 -22.75 -14.18
N THR A 69 -30.33 -22.79 -13.17
CA THR A 69 -31.63 -22.11 -13.21
C THR A 69 -31.47 -20.59 -13.11
N GLY A 70 -32.49 -19.84 -13.57
CA GLY A 70 -32.48 -18.37 -13.50
C GLY A 70 -32.34 -17.83 -12.07
N ASP A 71 -32.95 -18.49 -11.08
CA ASP A 71 -32.86 -18.09 -9.68
C ASP A 71 -31.49 -18.39 -9.07
N HIS A 72 -30.89 -19.54 -9.42
CA HIS A 72 -29.50 -19.84 -9.05
C HIS A 72 -28.54 -18.80 -9.64
N ARG A 73 -28.73 -18.43 -10.90
CA ARG A 73 -27.93 -17.40 -11.56
C ARG A 73 -28.02 -16.06 -10.81
N LYS A 74 -29.24 -15.57 -10.52
CA LYS A 74 -29.44 -14.32 -9.77
C LYS A 74 -28.80 -14.37 -8.39
N ARG A 75 -28.94 -15.49 -7.67
CA ARG A 75 -28.33 -15.71 -6.34
C ARG A 75 -26.80 -15.64 -6.41
N LEU A 76 -26.18 -16.36 -7.36
CA LEU A 76 -24.73 -16.38 -7.56
C LEU A 76 -24.19 -14.99 -7.92
N VAL A 77 -24.86 -14.25 -8.82
CA VAL A 77 -24.50 -12.86 -9.14
C VAL A 77 -24.54 -11.99 -7.89
N GLY A 78 -25.61 -12.08 -7.09
CA GLY A 78 -25.75 -11.30 -5.87
C GLY A 78 -24.71 -11.65 -4.80
N GLN A 79 -24.34 -12.93 -4.68
CA GLN A 79 -23.25 -13.37 -3.80
C GLN A 79 -21.88 -12.88 -4.29
N PHE A 80 -21.58 -13.06 -5.58
CA PHE A 80 -20.35 -12.58 -6.19
C PHE A 80 -20.19 -11.08 -6.07
N ARG A 81 -21.23 -10.32 -6.39
CA ARG A 81 -21.22 -8.85 -6.28
C ARG A 81 -20.88 -8.42 -4.86
N ARG A 82 -21.56 -8.96 -3.84
CA ARG A 82 -21.27 -8.63 -2.44
C ARG A 82 -19.84 -9.00 -2.03
N ALA A 83 -19.35 -10.16 -2.45
CA ALA A 83 -17.98 -10.58 -2.16
C ALA A 83 -16.93 -9.69 -2.85
N ALA A 84 -17.18 -9.32 -4.10
CA ALA A 84 -16.34 -8.41 -4.87
C ALA A 84 -16.32 -7.01 -4.23
N GLU A 85 -17.48 -6.46 -3.87
CA GLU A 85 -17.60 -5.18 -3.16
C GLU A 85 -16.86 -5.19 -1.82
N ALA A 86 -17.02 -6.24 -1.02
CA ALA A 86 -16.30 -6.38 0.25
C ALA A 86 -14.78 -6.44 0.05
N LEU A 87 -14.31 -7.21 -0.93
CA LEU A 87 -12.89 -7.28 -1.27
C LEU A 87 -12.34 -5.92 -1.73
N MET A 88 -13.09 -5.19 -2.55
CA MET A 88 -12.71 -3.85 -3.01
C MET A 88 -12.63 -2.87 -1.85
N ALA A 89 -13.63 -2.87 -0.96
CA ALA A 89 -13.65 -2.04 0.23
C ALA A 89 -12.44 -2.33 1.14
N GLN A 90 -12.14 -3.62 1.38
CA GLN A 90 -10.99 -4.03 2.16
C GLN A 90 -9.67 -3.56 1.54
N LYS A 91 -9.50 -3.72 0.22
CA LYS A 91 -8.30 -3.26 -0.50
C LYS A 91 -8.16 -1.74 -0.43
N ALA A 92 -9.24 -1.00 -0.62
CA ALA A 92 -9.26 0.46 -0.54
C ALA A 92 -8.88 0.94 0.87
N GLN A 93 -9.46 0.31 1.91
CA GLN A 93 -9.13 0.59 3.30
C GLN A 93 -7.66 0.30 3.61
N ALA A 94 -7.13 -0.84 3.16
CA ALA A 94 -5.73 -1.18 3.33
C ALA A 94 -4.80 -0.18 2.62
N ALA A 95 -5.14 0.24 1.41
CA ALA A 95 -4.39 1.27 0.68
C ALA A 95 -4.41 2.61 1.43
N HIS A 96 -5.57 3.04 1.94
CA HIS A 96 -5.68 4.25 2.75
C HIS A 96 -4.80 4.18 4.01
N TRP A 97 -4.85 3.09 4.77
CA TRP A 97 -4.01 2.92 5.96
C TRP A 97 -2.51 2.93 5.63
N ARG A 98 -2.09 2.33 4.51
CA ARG A 98 -0.70 2.39 4.06
C ARG A 98 -0.26 3.81 3.76
N ARG A 99 -1.06 4.59 3.03
CA ARG A 99 -0.78 6.02 2.76
C ARG A 99 -0.65 6.81 4.05
N LYS A 100 -1.63 6.66 4.96
CA LYS A 100 -1.61 7.33 6.27
C LYS A 100 -0.38 6.96 7.10
N ALA A 101 -0.03 5.68 7.16
CA ALA A 101 1.16 5.20 7.86
C ALA A 101 2.46 5.74 7.23
N HIS A 102 2.53 5.79 5.89
CA HIS A 102 3.66 6.38 5.17
C HIS A 102 3.85 7.86 5.50
N MET A 103 2.78 8.65 5.46
CA MET A 103 2.82 10.07 5.83
C MET A 103 3.21 10.26 7.31
N ALA A 104 2.68 9.44 8.21
CA ALA A 104 3.05 9.49 9.63
C ALA A 104 4.54 9.18 9.83
N SER A 105 5.08 8.18 9.13
CA SER A 105 6.50 7.84 9.16
C SER A 105 7.37 9.00 8.63
N LEU A 106 6.98 9.64 7.52
CA LEU A 106 7.69 10.80 6.99
C LEU A 106 7.71 11.96 7.98
N LYS A 107 6.56 12.28 8.58
CA LYS A 107 6.47 13.33 9.62
C LYS A 107 7.37 13.01 10.81
N GLU A 108 7.40 11.77 11.26
CA GLU A 108 8.25 11.36 12.38
C GLU A 108 9.75 11.46 12.05
N GLN A 109 10.16 11.01 10.86
CA GLN A 109 11.54 11.19 10.40
C GLN A 109 11.94 12.67 10.35
N MET A 110 11.03 13.55 9.91
CA MET A 110 11.28 14.99 9.91
C MET A 110 11.41 15.56 11.34
N ARG A 111 10.59 15.11 12.31
CA ARG A 111 10.73 15.50 13.73
C ARG A 111 12.10 15.11 14.28
N GLN A 112 12.56 13.89 13.98
CA GLN A 112 13.87 13.41 14.41
C GLN A 112 15.02 14.23 13.79
N LEU A 113 14.92 14.57 12.51
CA LEU A 113 15.90 15.43 11.84
C LEU A 113 15.94 16.85 12.42
N LEU A 114 14.78 17.41 12.77
CA LEU A 114 14.70 18.73 13.44
C LEU A 114 15.28 18.69 14.86
N LEU A 115 15.03 17.61 15.61
CA LEU A 115 15.63 17.41 16.93
C LEU A 115 17.16 17.32 16.83
N GLN A 116 17.69 16.59 15.84
CA GLN A 116 19.13 16.54 15.58
C GLN A 116 19.69 17.91 15.19
N ALA A 117 18.99 18.67 14.34
CA ALA A 117 19.38 20.03 13.98
C ALA A 117 19.38 20.96 15.21
N ALA A 118 18.41 20.80 16.12
CA ALA A 118 18.35 21.55 17.37
C ALA A 118 19.53 21.21 18.29
N TYR A 119 19.92 19.95 18.38
CA TYR A 119 21.14 19.53 19.11
C TYR A 119 22.41 20.13 18.51
N VAL A 120 22.52 20.21 17.19
CA VAL A 120 23.66 20.88 16.54
C VAL A 120 23.68 22.38 16.86
N GLU A 121 22.52 23.07 16.78
CA GLU A 121 22.41 24.49 17.14
C GLU A 121 22.82 24.75 18.60
N LEU A 122 22.39 23.87 19.52
CA LEU A 122 22.78 23.94 20.93
C LEU A 122 24.29 23.67 21.13
N ALA A 123 24.86 22.72 20.41
CA ALA A 123 26.29 22.43 20.47
C ALA A 123 27.14 23.58 19.90
N LEU A 124 26.72 24.18 18.78
CA LEU A 124 27.36 25.35 18.20
C LEU A 124 27.31 26.54 19.18
N ALA A 125 26.16 26.79 19.81
CA ALA A 125 26.03 27.82 20.84
C ALA A 125 26.93 27.56 22.06
N ALA A 126 27.07 26.30 22.48
CA ALA A 126 27.95 25.91 23.58
C ALA A 126 29.45 26.05 23.25
N SER A 127 29.80 25.95 21.96
CA SER A 127 31.20 26.02 21.49
C SER A 127 31.71 27.44 21.25
N ARG A 128 30.88 28.48 21.46
CA ARG A 128 31.32 29.88 21.36
C ARG A 128 32.38 30.18 22.42
N ASP A 129 33.46 30.82 21.99
CA ASP A 129 34.65 31.05 22.81
C ASP A 129 34.33 31.89 24.05
N LEU A 130 35.13 31.70 25.10
CA LEU A 130 35.04 32.44 26.37
C LEU A 130 35.15 33.97 26.22
N PHE A 131 35.58 34.46 25.05
CA PHE A 131 35.74 35.87 24.71
C PHE A 131 34.53 36.48 23.99
N ASP A 132 33.51 35.68 23.64
CA ASP A 132 32.21 36.22 23.26
C ASP A 132 31.47 36.61 24.55
N ASP A 133 31.47 37.90 24.89
CA ASP A 133 30.91 38.46 26.13
C ASP A 133 29.38 38.17 26.31
N GLU A 134 28.70 37.70 25.25
CA GLU A 134 27.33 37.19 25.32
C GLU A 134 27.30 35.66 25.51
N LYS A 135 27.48 35.20 26.75
CA LYS A 135 27.12 33.83 27.14
C LYS A 135 25.60 33.65 27.06
N MET A 136 25.09 33.34 25.88
CA MET A 136 23.69 32.99 25.70
C MET A 136 23.41 31.68 26.47
N PRO A 137 22.45 31.66 27.40
CA PRO A 137 22.15 30.46 28.17
C PRO A 137 21.68 29.34 27.23
N LEU A 138 22.22 28.13 27.45
CA LEU A 138 21.83 26.93 26.73
C LEU A 138 20.39 26.57 27.12
N ASP A 139 19.46 26.98 26.27
CA ASP A 139 18.04 26.75 26.48
C ASP A 139 17.58 25.50 25.73
N PHE A 140 17.43 24.40 26.47
CA PHE A 140 16.83 23.13 26.03
C PHE A 140 15.30 23.20 26.05
N SER A 141 14.74 24.25 25.46
CA SER A 141 13.30 24.45 25.29
C SER A 141 12.94 24.55 23.82
N GLU A 142 11.64 24.67 23.54
CA GLU A 142 11.11 24.87 22.19
C GLU A 142 11.68 26.11 21.48
N ARG A 143 12.23 27.08 22.23
CA ARG A 143 12.91 28.27 21.68
C ARG A 143 14.10 27.93 20.78
N VAL A 144 14.70 26.74 20.92
CA VAL A 144 15.73 26.27 19.97
C VAL A 144 15.18 26.17 18.55
N TYR A 145 13.93 25.73 18.39
CA TYR A 145 13.29 25.60 17.09
C TYR A 145 12.98 26.97 16.48
N GLU A 146 12.73 27.98 17.31
CA GLU A 146 12.60 29.37 16.85
C GLU A 146 13.91 29.92 16.29
N ARG A 147 15.05 29.58 16.91
CA ARG A 147 16.38 29.92 16.36
C ARG A 147 16.60 29.21 15.02
N LEU A 148 16.19 27.95 14.90
CA LEU A 148 16.29 27.20 13.64
C LEU A 148 15.51 27.84 12.48
N LYS A 149 14.44 28.60 12.75
CA LYS A 149 13.69 29.33 11.69
C LYS A 149 14.57 30.35 10.95
N ARG A 150 15.64 30.85 11.56
CA ARG A 150 16.57 31.83 10.96
C ARG A 150 17.31 31.27 9.74
N TYR A 151 17.52 29.96 9.68
CA TYR A 151 18.21 29.28 8.58
C TYR A 151 17.34 29.05 7.33
N LYS A 152 16.08 29.53 7.33
CA LYS A 152 15.15 29.46 6.17
C LYS A 152 14.90 28.02 5.69
N TYR A 153 14.85 27.81 4.38
CA TYR A 153 14.55 26.52 3.76
C TYR A 153 15.72 25.54 3.97
N PRO A 154 15.47 24.27 4.37
CA PRO A 154 14.16 23.61 4.52
C PRO A 154 13.56 23.65 5.93
N LEU A 155 14.28 24.21 6.91
CA LEU A 155 13.91 24.19 8.33
C LEU A 155 12.59 24.92 8.61
N ALA A 156 12.43 26.15 8.10
CA ALA A 156 11.23 26.94 8.30
C ALA A 156 9.98 26.26 7.70
N GLY A 157 10.12 25.60 6.54
CA GLY A 157 9.03 24.86 5.90
C GLY A 157 8.63 23.61 6.70
N ALA A 158 9.62 22.83 7.15
CA ALA A 158 9.38 21.66 7.99
C ALA A 158 8.70 22.01 9.32
N LEU A 159 9.15 23.08 9.99
CA LEU A 159 8.55 23.57 11.23
C LEU A 159 7.10 24.01 11.03
N LYS A 160 6.80 24.71 9.93
CA LYS A 160 5.43 25.11 9.58
C LYS A 160 4.50 23.90 9.36
N LEU A 161 4.99 22.83 8.75
CA LEU A 161 4.17 21.64 8.47
C LEU A 161 3.95 20.73 9.69
N LEU A 162 4.92 20.64 10.59
CA LEU A 162 4.83 19.77 11.78
C LEU A 162 4.12 20.45 12.97
N GLY A 163 4.07 21.78 12.97
CA GLY A 163 3.41 22.57 14.02
C GLY A 163 4.05 22.34 15.39
N ASP A 164 3.22 22.35 16.43
CA ASP A 164 3.65 22.32 17.84
C ASP A 164 4.04 20.91 18.33
N SER A 165 4.01 19.90 17.44
CA SER A 165 4.25 18.50 17.80
C SER A 165 5.74 18.11 17.78
N LEU A 166 6.63 18.99 18.24
CA LEU A 166 8.07 18.75 18.23
C LEU A 166 8.56 18.22 19.59
N PRO A 167 9.46 17.23 19.61
CA PRO A 167 10.03 16.74 20.85
C PRO A 167 10.91 17.83 21.50
N CYS A 168 10.78 18.03 22.81
CA CYS A 168 11.65 18.96 23.53
C CYS A 168 13.07 18.35 23.66
N PRO A 169 14.14 19.06 23.26
CA PRO A 169 15.51 18.58 23.40
C PRO A 169 15.86 18.34 24.87
N ARG A 170 16.68 17.32 25.16
CA ARG A 170 17.11 17.01 26.54
C ARG A 170 18.63 17.06 26.65
N PRO A 171 19.18 17.65 27.73
CA PRO A 171 20.63 17.70 27.94
C PRO A 171 21.24 16.32 28.19
N ASP A 172 20.47 15.40 28.78
CA ASP A 172 20.93 14.03 29.10
C ASP A 172 20.77 13.04 27.94
N ASP A 173 20.31 13.50 26.77
CA ASP A 173 20.15 12.63 25.59
C ASP A 173 21.53 12.21 25.06
N LEU A 174 21.73 10.90 24.90
CA LEU A 174 22.95 10.31 24.33
C LEU A 174 23.26 10.85 22.94
N ALA A 175 22.24 11.17 22.13
CA ALA A 175 22.45 11.77 20.82
C ALA A 175 23.09 13.16 20.93
N TYR A 176 22.62 13.99 21.86
CA TYR A 176 23.19 15.32 22.11
C TYR A 176 24.62 15.22 22.64
N GLN A 177 24.88 14.35 23.61
CA GLN A 177 26.22 14.16 24.19
C GLN A 177 27.25 13.77 23.12
N ARG A 178 26.86 12.95 22.14
CA ARG A 178 27.70 12.60 20.98
C ARG A 178 27.96 13.80 20.07
N ILE A 179 26.94 14.58 19.75
CA ILE A 179 27.05 15.78 18.89
C ILE A 179 27.94 16.83 19.56
N LYS A 180 27.81 17.03 20.88
CA LYS A 180 28.61 17.99 21.66
C LYS A 180 30.12 17.76 21.56
N ALA A 181 30.56 16.52 21.32
CA ALA A 181 31.97 16.18 21.17
C ALA A 181 32.57 16.54 19.80
N PHE A 182 31.75 16.95 18.83
CA PHE A 182 32.22 17.31 17.50
C PHE A 182 32.90 18.68 17.47
N SER A 183 33.90 18.83 16.60
CA SER A 183 34.47 20.15 16.29
C SER A 183 33.45 21.04 15.57
N ARG A 184 33.64 22.36 15.62
CA ARG A 184 32.77 23.33 14.93
C ARG A 184 32.60 23.01 13.43
N GLU A 185 33.70 22.75 12.73
CA GLU A 185 33.65 22.37 11.30
C GLU A 185 32.88 21.06 11.05
N ALA A 186 32.96 20.11 11.98
CA ALA A 186 32.20 18.87 11.89
C ALA A 186 30.70 19.12 12.16
N LEU A 187 30.36 20.01 13.11
CA LEU A 187 29.00 20.45 13.36
C LEU A 187 28.38 21.14 12.14
N ASP A 188 29.11 22.05 11.48
CA ASP A 188 28.64 22.76 10.28
C ASP A 188 28.35 21.79 9.12
N ARG A 189 29.27 20.84 8.86
CA ARG A 189 29.05 19.78 7.85
C ARG A 189 27.87 18.88 8.21
N HIS A 190 27.74 18.51 9.49
CA HIS A 190 26.63 17.69 9.95
C HIS A 190 25.30 18.43 9.78
N PHE A 191 25.24 19.71 10.12
CA PHE A 191 24.07 20.56 9.94
C PHE A 191 23.66 20.66 8.47
N ALA A 192 24.61 20.89 7.57
CA ALA A 192 24.35 20.93 6.12
C ALA A 192 23.74 19.61 5.62
N ALA A 193 24.30 18.47 6.05
CA ALA A 193 23.77 17.15 5.69
C ALA A 193 22.35 16.91 6.23
N LEU A 194 22.06 17.38 7.45
CA LEU A 194 20.70 17.33 8.03
C LEU A 194 19.72 18.16 7.20
N CYS A 195 20.11 19.37 6.79
CA CYS A 195 19.30 20.22 5.91
C CYS A 195 19.00 19.52 4.58
N THR A 196 19.98 18.92 3.91
CA THR A 196 19.73 18.16 2.66
C THR A 196 18.73 17.04 2.86
N ARG A 197 18.90 16.21 3.90
CA ARG A 197 17.99 15.10 4.22
C ARG A 197 16.58 15.59 4.57
N LEU A 198 16.47 16.68 5.33
CA LEU A 198 15.20 17.28 5.70
C LEU A 198 14.47 17.81 4.47
N GLY A 199 15.18 18.47 3.53
CA GLY A 199 14.61 18.92 2.27
C GLY A 199 14.06 17.77 1.43
N GLN A 200 14.78 16.66 1.32
CA GLN A 200 14.31 15.46 0.63
C GLN A 200 13.03 14.88 1.27
N ARG A 201 12.98 14.78 2.60
CA ARG A 201 11.78 14.29 3.31
C ARG A 201 10.59 15.23 3.19
N LEU A 202 10.84 16.53 3.20
CA LEU A 202 9.82 17.56 2.97
C LEU A 202 9.18 17.40 1.59
N HIS A 203 9.99 17.23 0.53
CA HIS A 203 9.47 16.98 -0.82
C HIS A 203 8.65 15.69 -0.91
N GLN A 204 9.11 14.61 -0.29
CA GLN A 204 8.37 13.34 -0.26
C GLN A 204 7.02 13.48 0.46
N LEU A 205 6.98 14.23 1.57
CA LEU A 205 5.73 14.46 2.29
C LEU A 205 4.73 15.27 1.47
N VAL A 206 5.19 16.34 0.81
CA VAL A 206 4.32 17.17 -0.05
C VAL A 206 3.78 16.34 -1.23
N ALA A 207 4.63 15.52 -1.87
CA ALA A 207 4.19 14.63 -2.94
C ALA A 207 3.13 13.63 -2.44
N ALA A 208 3.37 12.99 -1.28
CA ALA A 208 2.41 12.06 -0.68
C ALA A 208 1.08 12.73 -0.29
N GLN A 209 1.11 14.01 0.10
CA GLN A 209 -0.10 14.79 0.37
C GLN A 209 -0.90 15.06 -0.91
N GLN A 210 -0.23 15.46 -1.99
CA GLN A 210 -0.86 15.67 -3.29
C GLN A 210 -1.49 14.38 -3.83
N GLU A 211 -0.80 13.24 -3.69
CA GLU A 211 -1.34 11.93 -4.07
C GLU A 211 -2.61 11.56 -3.27
N ASP A 212 -2.68 11.88 -1.98
CA ASP A 212 -3.86 11.59 -1.16
C ASP A 212 -5.04 12.53 -1.49
N GLU A 213 -4.76 13.81 -1.76
CA GLU A 213 -5.76 14.79 -2.25
C GLU A 213 -6.35 14.36 -3.60
N HIS A 214 -5.51 13.89 -4.53
CA HIS A 214 -5.97 13.36 -5.82
C HIS A 214 -6.72 12.03 -5.67
N ALA A 215 -6.30 11.16 -4.76
CA ALA A 215 -6.98 9.89 -4.50
C ALA A 215 -8.37 10.07 -3.87
N GLY A 216 -8.61 11.18 -3.15
CA GLY A 216 -9.91 11.50 -2.54
C GLY A 216 -10.98 11.98 -3.54
N LEU A 217 -10.58 12.47 -4.72
CA LEU A 217 -11.47 13.00 -5.76
C LEU A 217 -11.83 11.98 -6.85
N GLY A 218 -11.37 10.73 -6.72
CA GLY A 218 -11.71 9.67 -7.67
C GLY A 218 -13.23 9.48 -7.76
N PRO A 219 -13.82 9.41 -8.97
CA PRO A 219 -15.25 9.16 -9.11
C PRO A 219 -15.62 7.89 -8.34
N PRO A 220 -16.76 7.88 -7.62
CA PRO A 220 -17.22 6.65 -6.99
C PRO A 220 -17.28 5.58 -8.08
N PRO A 221 -16.79 4.36 -7.83
CA PRO A 221 -16.77 3.31 -8.84
C PRO A 221 -18.20 3.15 -9.38
N GLY A 222 -18.40 3.62 -10.61
CA GLY A 222 -19.70 3.60 -11.27
C GLY A 222 -20.21 2.16 -11.27
N ALA A 223 -21.49 1.98 -10.96
CA ALA A 223 -22.13 0.68 -10.82
C ALA A 223 -22.06 -0.10 -12.14
N GLN A 224 -20.99 -0.87 -12.34
CA GLN A 224 -20.92 -1.81 -13.45
C GLN A 224 -21.63 -3.11 -13.07
N THR A 225 -22.37 -3.67 -14.02
CA THR A 225 -23.04 -4.94 -13.83
C THR A 225 -22.02 -6.06 -14.05
N PRO A 226 -21.79 -6.96 -13.09
CA PRO A 226 -20.88 -8.09 -13.28
C PRO A 226 -21.38 -9.00 -14.41
N ALA A 227 -20.44 -9.47 -15.24
CA ALA A 227 -20.70 -10.46 -16.27
C ALA A 227 -20.63 -11.88 -15.69
N LEU A 228 -21.33 -12.82 -16.31
CA LEU A 228 -21.33 -14.23 -15.92
C LEU A 228 -20.92 -15.09 -17.10
N SER A 229 -20.03 -16.04 -16.85
CA SER A 229 -19.66 -17.09 -17.81
C SER A 229 -19.76 -18.45 -17.12
N THR A 230 -20.43 -19.41 -17.74
CA THR A 230 -20.59 -20.76 -17.19
C THR A 230 -19.58 -21.72 -17.79
N PHE A 231 -19.09 -22.65 -16.97
CA PHE A 231 -18.09 -23.63 -17.37
C PHE A 231 -18.59 -25.04 -17.17
N SER A 232 -18.50 -25.84 -18.23
CA SER A 232 -18.61 -27.29 -18.14
C SER A 232 -17.29 -27.86 -18.59
N ALA A 233 -16.70 -28.78 -17.81
CA ALA A 233 -15.73 -29.68 -18.38
C ALA A 233 -16.41 -30.40 -19.55
N CYS A 234 -15.70 -30.54 -20.68
CA CYS A 234 -16.15 -31.42 -21.75
C CYS A 234 -16.49 -32.77 -21.13
N PRO A 235 -17.57 -33.45 -21.58
CA PRO A 235 -17.80 -34.81 -21.15
C PRO A 235 -16.51 -35.58 -21.43
N ALA A 236 -15.97 -36.23 -20.40
CA ALA A 236 -14.89 -37.20 -20.57
C ALA A 236 -15.29 -38.07 -21.76
N GLU A 237 -14.46 -38.05 -22.81
CA GLU A 237 -14.71 -38.81 -24.04
C GLU A 237 -15.25 -40.17 -23.63
N ALA A 238 -16.46 -40.49 -24.08
CA ALA A 238 -17.06 -41.77 -23.80
C ALA A 238 -16.00 -42.84 -24.14
N PRO A 239 -15.70 -43.79 -23.22
CA PRO A 239 -14.67 -44.79 -23.47
C PRO A 239 -14.97 -45.42 -24.82
N CYS A 240 -14.02 -45.32 -25.75
CA CYS A 240 -14.15 -45.88 -27.09
C CYS A 240 -14.65 -47.32 -26.95
N PRO A 241 -15.74 -47.71 -27.64
CA PRO A 241 -16.26 -49.06 -27.54
C PRO A 241 -15.13 -50.01 -27.93
N SER A 242 -14.70 -50.84 -26.98
CA SER A 242 -13.68 -51.85 -27.20
C SER A 242 -14.18 -52.77 -28.30
N ALA A 243 -13.49 -52.80 -29.44
CA ALA A 243 -13.81 -53.70 -30.54
C ALA A 243 -13.61 -55.15 -30.06
N THR A 244 -14.69 -55.82 -29.68
CA THR A 244 -14.70 -57.27 -29.45
C THR A 244 -14.52 -57.95 -30.79
N THR A 245 -13.44 -58.71 -30.92
CA THR A 245 -13.18 -59.61 -32.07
C THR A 245 -13.57 -61.03 -31.69
#